data_AF-A0A1A8KIN5-F1
#
_entry.id   AF-A0A1A8KIN5-F1
#
_cell.length_a   1.000
_cell.length_b   1.000
_cell.length_c   1.000
_cell.angle_alpha   90.00
_cell.angle_beta   90.00
_cell.angle_gamma   90.00
#
_symmetry.space_group_name_H-M   'P 1'
#
loop_
_entity.id
_entity.type
_entity.pdbx_description
1 polymer ?
#
loop_
_entity_poly.entity_id
_entity_poly.type
_entity_poly.pdbx_seq_one_letter_code
_entity_poly.pdbx_strand_id
1 'polypeptide(L)'
;MHEHLKRKHVMAENEESPFAKRKHSSTMDEFLTRPTKCTPQQANALTEAILNMLVTDKRPLSMVGDQGFKDMIKMFNQEYYENYLPGQSHFTTLMERKYETTFEKVKQALRAVTGSLILTADVWTSRATEAYLGVSCHFLSNDWNMKSFNLSTMSLEERHT
;
A
#
# COMPACT_ATOMS: atom_id res chain seq x y z
N MET A 1 41.79 -14.36 -24.47
CA MET A 1 41.03 -13.19 -24.98
C MET A 1 41.92 -12.16 -25.69
N HIS A 2 43.18 -11.97 -25.27
CA HIS A 2 44.15 -11.05 -25.92
C HIS A 2 44.51 -11.37 -27.39
N GLU A 3 44.47 -12.64 -27.80
CA GLU A 3 44.76 -12.99 -29.21
C GLU A 3 43.63 -12.64 -30.19
N HIS A 4 42.39 -12.50 -29.71
CA HIS A 4 41.24 -12.22 -30.58
C HIS A 4 41.28 -10.80 -31.15
N LEU A 5 41.76 -9.84 -30.36
CA LEU A 5 41.85 -8.42 -30.72
C LEU A 5 42.91 -8.16 -31.80
N LYS A 6 44.03 -8.88 -31.80
CA LYS A 6 45.08 -8.74 -32.82
C LYS A 6 44.68 -9.27 -34.20
N ARG A 7 43.71 -10.19 -34.29
CA ARG A 7 43.31 -10.83 -35.57
C ARG A 7 42.22 -10.08 -36.33
N LYS A 8 41.38 -9.29 -35.66
CA LYS A 8 40.25 -8.58 -36.31
C LYS A 8 40.49 -7.11 -36.62
N HIS A 9 41.49 -6.47 -35.99
CA HIS A 9 41.81 -5.07 -36.20
C HIS A 9 43.28 -4.93 -36.63
N VAL A 10 43.52 -5.20 -37.92
CA VAL A 10 44.80 -4.95 -38.59
C VAL A 10 44.66 -3.64 -39.34
N MET A 11 45.58 -2.70 -39.08
CA MET A 11 45.68 -1.32 -39.60
C MET A 11 44.90 -0.25 -38.82
N ALA A 12 45.60 0.41 -37.90
CA ALA A 12 45.83 1.86 -37.96
C ALA A 12 46.88 2.20 -36.89
N GLU A 13 48.12 2.29 -37.35
CA GLU A 13 49.22 2.90 -36.61
C GLU A 13 48.92 4.39 -36.35
N ASN A 14 49.37 4.87 -35.19
CA ASN A 14 49.65 6.25 -34.81
C ASN A 14 49.17 7.38 -35.75
N GLU A 15 48.09 8.06 -35.35
CA GLU A 15 48.02 9.52 -35.44
C GLU A 15 47.53 10.07 -34.10
N GLU A 16 48.37 10.87 -33.44
CA GLU A 16 47.99 11.63 -32.25
C GLU A 16 46.96 12.70 -32.64
N SER A 17 45.76 12.61 -32.07
CA SER A 17 44.75 13.67 -32.16
C SER A 17 44.56 14.31 -30.77
N PRO A 18 44.80 15.63 -30.61
CA PRO A 18 44.51 16.31 -29.37
C PRO A 18 43.00 16.57 -29.27
N PHE A 19 42.42 16.38 -28.09
CA PHE A 19 40.99 16.52 -27.75
C PHE A 19 40.05 15.35 -28.08
N ALA A 20 40.24 14.23 -27.40
CA ALA A 20 39.11 13.39 -27.01
C ALA A 20 39.03 13.33 -25.47
N LYS A 21 38.05 14.01 -24.88
CA LYS A 21 37.75 13.90 -23.44
C LYS A 21 37.48 12.44 -23.12
N ARG A 22 38.42 11.78 -22.43
CA ARG A 22 38.24 10.42 -21.89
C ARG A 22 36.97 10.41 -21.05
N LYS A 23 35.90 9.76 -21.53
CA LYS A 23 34.74 9.44 -20.70
C LYS A 23 35.24 8.48 -19.63
N HIS A 24 35.32 8.97 -18.40
CA HIS A 24 35.64 8.14 -17.25
C HIS A 24 34.55 7.07 -17.16
N SER A 25 34.91 5.80 -17.36
CA SER A 25 34.02 4.70 -17.02
C SER A 25 33.81 4.77 -15.51
N SER A 26 32.57 4.88 -15.05
CA SER A 26 32.26 4.72 -13.62
C SER A 26 32.70 3.31 -13.23
N THR A 27 33.52 3.18 -12.21
CA THR A 27 33.94 1.89 -11.67
C THR A 27 32.72 1.17 -11.08
N MET A 28 32.68 -0.16 -11.13
CA MET A 28 31.55 -0.93 -10.56
C MET A 28 31.30 -0.59 -9.09
N ASP A 29 32.32 -0.17 -8.35
CA ASP A 29 32.22 0.28 -6.95
C ASP A 29 31.25 1.45 -6.76
N GLU A 30 31.16 2.38 -7.71
CA GLU A 30 30.21 3.50 -7.64
C GLU A 30 28.76 3.02 -7.75
N PHE A 31 28.52 1.87 -8.40
CA PHE A 31 27.19 1.26 -8.48
C PHE A 31 26.86 0.46 -7.22
N LEU A 32 27.86 -0.18 -6.60
CA LEU A 32 27.71 -0.95 -5.36
C LEU A 32 27.56 -0.06 -4.10
N THR A 33 28.09 1.16 -4.16
CA THR A 33 28.04 2.14 -3.05
C THR A 33 26.86 3.10 -3.14
N ARG A 34 26.08 3.07 -4.24
CA ARG A 34 24.89 3.91 -4.37
C ARG A 34 23.81 3.41 -3.39
N PRO A 35 23.42 4.20 -2.38
CA PRO A 35 22.25 3.87 -1.59
C PRO A 35 21.06 3.72 -2.56
N THR A 36 20.36 2.59 -2.47
CA THR A 36 19.19 2.33 -3.30
C THR A 36 18.12 3.36 -2.92
N LYS A 37 17.98 4.41 -3.73
CA LYS A 37 17.02 5.47 -3.47
C LYS A 37 15.61 4.93 -3.60
N CYS A 38 14.76 5.19 -2.62
CA CYS A 38 13.33 4.91 -2.69
C CYS A 38 12.72 5.88 -3.70
N THR A 39 12.14 5.35 -4.77
CA THR A 39 11.41 6.19 -5.73
C THR A 39 10.04 6.56 -5.16
N PRO A 40 9.43 7.68 -5.60
CA PRO A 40 8.06 8.01 -5.19
C PRO A 40 7.04 6.89 -5.45
N GLN A 41 7.24 6.11 -6.52
CA GLN A 41 6.39 4.95 -6.82
C GLN A 41 6.57 3.83 -5.78
N GLN A 42 7.81 3.53 -5.38
CA GLN A 42 8.10 2.56 -4.32
C GLN A 42 7.55 3.04 -2.97
N ALA A 43 7.72 4.31 -2.65
CA ALA A 43 7.18 4.92 -1.44
C ALA A 43 5.66 4.80 -1.37
N ASN A 44 4.95 5.08 -2.47
CA ASN A 44 3.50 4.90 -2.53
C ASN A 44 3.08 3.44 -2.29
N ALA A 45 3.81 2.48 -2.87
CA ALA A 45 3.54 1.06 -2.64
C ALA A 45 3.74 0.66 -1.17
N LEU A 46 4.77 1.20 -0.50
CA LEU A 46 5.01 0.99 0.94
C LEU A 46 3.91 1.63 1.80
N THR A 47 3.50 2.86 1.48
CA THR A 47 2.39 3.54 2.19
C THR A 47 1.08 2.76 2.05
N GLU A 48 0.76 2.26 0.85
CA GLU A 48 -0.41 1.41 0.62
C GLU A 48 -0.32 0.07 1.38
N ALA A 49 0.87 -0.53 1.45
CA ALA A 49 1.09 -1.74 2.24
C ALA A 49 0.86 -1.50 3.74
N ILE A 50 1.31 -0.36 4.28
CA ILE A 50 1.02 0.04 5.67
C ILE A 50 -0.48 0.24 5.87
N LEU A 51 -1.17 0.96 4.98
CA LEU A 51 -2.62 1.13 5.06
C LEU A 51 -3.36 -0.21 5.05
N ASN A 52 -2.94 -1.14 4.17
CA ASN A 52 -3.52 -2.48 4.10
C ASN A 52 -3.28 -3.28 5.39
N MET A 53 -2.10 -3.17 6.01
CA MET A 53 -1.83 -3.78 7.31
C MET A 53 -2.77 -3.21 8.38
N LEU A 54 -2.90 -1.87 8.46
CA LEU A 54 -3.79 -1.22 9.44
C LEU A 54 -5.24 -1.72 9.31
N VAL A 55 -5.74 -1.85 8.08
CA VAL A 55 -7.10 -2.36 7.81
C VAL A 55 -7.23 -3.85 8.16
N THR A 56 -6.29 -4.67 7.70
CA THR A 56 -6.34 -6.13 7.87
C THR A 56 -6.28 -6.52 9.35
N ASP A 57 -5.38 -5.88 10.08
CA ASP A 57 -5.10 -6.18 11.48
C ASP A 57 -5.95 -5.34 12.44
N LYS A 58 -6.88 -4.53 11.90
CA LYS A 58 -7.78 -3.63 12.63
C LYS A 58 -7.02 -2.73 13.63
N ARG A 59 -5.87 -2.20 13.20
CA ARG A 59 -5.02 -1.33 14.01
C ARG A 59 -5.50 0.12 13.94
N PRO A 60 -5.34 0.90 15.02
CA PRO A 60 -5.65 2.32 14.99
C PRO A 60 -4.69 3.05 14.05
N LEU A 61 -5.19 4.07 13.35
CA LEU A 61 -4.35 4.89 12.46
C LEU A 61 -3.23 5.62 13.21
N SER A 62 -3.39 5.87 14.51
CA SER A 62 -2.36 6.47 15.36
C SER A 62 -1.09 5.63 15.45
N MET A 63 -1.16 4.32 15.14
CA MET A 63 -0.02 3.40 15.19
C MET A 63 1.16 3.88 14.35
N VAL A 64 0.91 4.60 13.24
CA VAL A 64 1.99 5.14 12.38
C VAL A 64 2.82 6.22 13.09
N GLY A 65 2.27 6.81 14.16
CA GLY A 65 2.92 7.78 15.01
C GLY A 65 3.77 7.14 16.13
N ASP A 66 3.54 5.87 16.45
CA ASP A 66 4.17 5.19 17.59
C ASP A 66 5.66 4.96 17.36
N GLN A 67 6.46 5.12 18.41
CA GLN A 67 7.91 5.02 18.33
C GLN A 67 8.36 3.63 17.86
N GLY A 68 7.79 2.55 18.41
CA GLY A 68 8.16 1.19 18.02
C GLY A 68 7.83 0.87 16.55
N PHE A 69 6.73 1.41 16.01
CA PHE A 69 6.41 1.29 14.59
C PHE A 69 7.43 2.03 13.74
N LYS A 70 7.74 3.28 14.10
CA LYS A 70 8.75 4.10 13.41
C LYS A 70 10.12 3.46 13.39
N ASP A 71 10.56 2.90 14.52
CA ASP A 71 11.84 2.20 14.63
C ASP A 71 11.89 0.97 13.72
N MET A 72 10.80 0.20 13.64
CA MET A 72 10.68 -0.93 12.73
C MET A 72 10.76 -0.49 11.26
N ILE A 73 9.99 0.54 10.86
CA ILE A 73 10.02 1.05 9.47
C ILE A 73 11.39 1.60 9.10
N LYS A 74 12.02 2.33 10.02
CA LYS A 74 13.38 2.85 9.88
C LYS A 74 14.39 1.72 9.61
N MET A 75 14.30 0.62 10.38
CA MET A 75 15.15 -0.56 10.21
C MET A 75 14.92 -1.28 8.88
N PHE A 76 13.67 -1.37 8.41
CA PHE A 76 13.37 -2.02 7.13
C PHE A 76 13.69 -1.16 5.92
N ASN A 77 13.45 0.15 6.00
CA ASN A 77 13.71 1.08 4.91
C ASN A 77 13.92 2.51 5.43
N GLN A 78 15.19 2.84 5.68
CA GLN A 78 15.62 4.15 6.17
C GLN A 78 15.16 5.30 5.26
N GLU A 79 15.31 5.14 3.95
CA GLU A 79 14.99 6.19 2.97
C GLU A 79 13.49 6.49 2.93
N TYR A 80 12.66 5.45 3.00
CA TYR A 80 11.20 5.62 3.13
C TYR A 80 10.84 6.31 4.45
N TYR A 81 11.43 5.88 5.56
CA TYR A 81 11.20 6.48 6.87
C TYR A 81 11.52 7.98 6.89
N GLU A 82 12.68 8.38 6.37
CA GLU A 82 13.15 9.77 6.43
C GLU A 82 12.38 10.69 5.48
N ASN A 83 12.08 10.23 4.26
CA ASN A 83 11.62 11.11 3.18
C ASN A 83 10.14 10.94 2.81
N TYR A 84 9.51 9.83 3.20
CA TYR A 84 8.21 9.45 2.62
C TYR A 84 7.16 8.99 3.63
N LEU A 85 7.54 8.49 4.82
CA LEU A 85 6.58 7.97 5.81
C LEU A 85 5.63 9.11 6.22
N PRO A 86 4.34 9.03 5.88
CA PRO A 86 3.44 10.12 6.16
C PRO A 86 2.85 10.00 7.57
N GLY A 87 2.33 11.12 8.08
CA GLY A 87 1.67 11.16 9.38
C GLY A 87 0.25 10.56 9.37
N GLN A 88 -0.34 10.45 10.57
CA GLN A 88 -1.69 9.90 10.77
C GLN A 88 -2.78 10.59 9.95
N SER A 89 -2.71 11.92 9.78
CA SER A 89 -3.70 12.68 9.00
C SER A 89 -3.75 12.22 7.54
N HIS A 90 -2.59 11.95 6.95
CA HIS A 90 -2.51 11.42 5.60
C HIS A 90 -3.13 10.01 5.50
N PHE A 91 -2.81 9.14 6.46
CA PHE A 91 -3.43 7.81 6.52
C PHE A 91 -4.95 7.88 6.74
N THR A 92 -5.45 8.91 7.41
CA THR A 92 -6.90 9.17 7.54
C THR A 92 -7.53 9.45 6.19
N THR A 93 -6.95 10.36 5.40
CA THR A 93 -7.41 10.64 4.03
C THR A 93 -7.33 9.40 3.12
N LEU A 94 -6.27 8.59 3.26
CA LEU A 94 -6.15 7.34 2.51
C LEU A 94 -7.22 6.31 2.92
N MET A 95 -7.51 6.21 4.22
CA MET A 95 -8.57 5.35 4.75
C MET A 95 -9.94 5.76 4.21
N GLU A 96 -10.26 7.05 4.23
CA GLU A 96 -11.50 7.60 3.67
C GLU A 96 -11.64 7.28 2.18
N ARG A 97 -10.58 7.50 1.39
CA ARG A 97 -10.59 7.15 -0.04
C ARG A 97 -10.77 5.64 -0.27
N LYS A 98 -10.13 4.82 0.57
CA LYS A 98 -10.26 3.36 0.51
C LYS A 98 -11.67 2.91 0.88
N TYR A 99 -12.29 3.56 1.87
CA TYR A 99 -13.68 3.37 2.22
C TYR A 99 -14.59 3.67 1.03
N GLU A 100 -14.51 4.86 0.43
CA GLU A 100 -15.35 5.25 -0.72
C GLU A 100 -15.21 4.26 -1.90
N THR A 101 -13.97 3.87 -2.19
CA THR A 101 -13.70 2.87 -3.23
C THR A 101 -14.32 1.51 -2.90
N THR A 102 -14.31 1.10 -1.64
CA THR A 102 -14.89 -0.16 -1.18
C THR A 102 -16.42 -0.08 -1.14
N PHE A 103 -16.97 1.05 -0.74
CA PHE A 103 -18.39 1.33 -0.71
C PHE A 103 -19.00 1.19 -2.10
N GLU A 104 -18.40 1.80 -3.12
CA GLU A 104 -18.88 1.67 -4.50
C GLU A 104 -18.75 0.23 -5.03
N LYS A 105 -17.70 -0.51 -4.64
CA LYS A 105 -17.58 -1.94 -4.96
C LYS A 105 -18.69 -2.78 -4.33
N VAL A 106 -19.01 -2.55 -3.05
CA VAL A 106 -20.10 -3.23 -2.35
C VAL A 106 -21.43 -2.91 -3.05
N LYS A 107 -21.69 -1.64 -3.35
CA LYS A 107 -22.89 -1.19 -4.06
C LYS A 107 -23.04 -1.83 -5.44
N GLN A 108 -21.94 -1.95 -6.19
CA GLN A 108 -21.93 -2.67 -7.47
C GLN A 108 -22.21 -4.16 -7.28
N ALA A 109 -21.60 -4.80 -6.27
CA ALA A 109 -21.85 -6.20 -5.96
C ALA A 109 -23.32 -6.45 -5.61
N LEU A 110 -23.95 -5.55 -4.84
CA LEU A 110 -25.36 -5.62 -4.48
C LEU A 110 -26.29 -5.41 -5.68
N ARG A 111 -25.96 -4.50 -6.61
CA ARG A 111 -26.71 -4.31 -7.86
C ARG A 111 -26.64 -5.52 -8.79
N ALA A 112 -25.58 -6.30 -8.71
CA ALA A 112 -25.38 -7.50 -9.50
C ALA A 112 -26.11 -8.73 -8.94
N VAL A 113 -26.72 -8.63 -7.75
CA VAL A 113 -27.50 -9.73 -7.16
C VAL A 113 -28.77 -9.94 -7.97
N THR A 114 -28.90 -11.12 -8.57
CA THR A 114 -30.08 -11.54 -9.33
C THR A 114 -31.09 -12.34 -8.50
N GLY A 115 -30.63 -12.91 -7.38
CA GLY A 115 -31.44 -13.72 -6.47
C GLY A 115 -31.96 -12.92 -5.27
N SER A 116 -32.37 -13.66 -4.24
CA SER A 116 -32.79 -13.06 -2.97
C SER A 116 -31.59 -12.55 -2.16
N LEU A 117 -31.81 -11.42 -1.49
CA LEU A 117 -30.91 -10.86 -0.49
C LEU A 117 -31.63 -10.83 0.85
N ILE A 118 -30.95 -11.25 1.91
CA ILE A 118 -31.45 -11.27 3.27
C ILE A 118 -30.81 -10.12 4.04
N LEU A 119 -31.59 -9.39 4.82
CA LEU A 119 -31.11 -8.39 5.75
C LEU A 119 -31.18 -8.94 7.18
N THR A 120 -30.13 -8.70 7.95
CA THR A 120 -30.07 -8.96 9.38
C THR A 120 -29.83 -7.63 10.10
N ALA A 121 -30.50 -7.47 11.22
CA ALA A 121 -30.42 -6.28 12.06
C ALA A 121 -30.19 -6.75 13.49
N ASP A 122 -29.11 -6.31 14.11
CA ASP A 122 -28.72 -6.70 15.46
C ASP A 122 -28.41 -5.48 16.30
N VAL A 123 -28.95 -5.45 17.52
CA VAL A 123 -28.67 -4.40 18.50
C VAL A 123 -27.70 -4.96 19.54
N TRP A 124 -26.63 -4.23 19.82
CA TRP A 124 -25.68 -4.57 20.88
C TRP A 124 -25.31 -3.35 21.70
N THR A 125 -24.88 -3.59 22.93
CA THR A 125 -24.29 -2.57 23.81
C THR A 125 -22.78 -2.78 23.88
N SER A 126 -22.02 -1.72 23.63
CA SER A 126 -20.56 -1.75 23.71
C SER A 126 -20.09 -1.87 25.16
N ARG A 127 -18.80 -2.15 25.35
CA ARG A 127 -18.16 -2.10 26.67
C ARG A 127 -18.19 -0.71 27.29
N ALA A 128 -18.34 0.34 26.48
CA ALA A 128 -18.51 1.72 26.93
C ALA A 128 -19.98 2.06 27.26
N THR A 129 -20.87 1.06 27.31
CA THR A 129 -22.31 1.21 27.59
C THR A 129 -23.10 1.97 26.53
N GLU A 130 -22.54 2.07 25.31
CA GLU A 130 -23.19 2.71 24.17
C GLU A 130 -23.94 1.67 23.34
N ALA A 131 -25.18 1.96 22.94
CA ALA A 131 -26.00 1.07 22.14
C ALA A 131 -25.77 1.31 20.64
N TYR A 132 -25.77 0.24 19.85
CA TYR A 132 -25.60 0.29 18.40
C TYR A 132 -26.57 -0.65 17.70
N LEU A 133 -27.00 -0.25 16.51
CA LEU A 133 -27.72 -1.11 15.55
C LEU A 133 -26.81 -1.37 14.35
N GLY A 134 -26.48 -2.64 14.14
CA GLY A 134 -25.83 -3.12 12.93
C GLY A 134 -26.88 -3.60 11.95
N VAL A 135 -26.66 -3.27 10.68
CA VAL A 135 -27.43 -3.82 9.58
C VAL A 135 -26.45 -4.52 8.66
N SER A 136 -26.66 -5.79 8.41
CA SER A 136 -25.87 -6.58 7.48
C SER A 136 -26.76 -7.19 6.41
N CYS A 137 -26.19 -7.48 5.24
CA CYS A 137 -26.87 -8.25 4.21
C CYS A 137 -26.11 -9.53 3.87
N HIS A 138 -26.85 -10.53 3.44
CA HIS A 138 -26.36 -11.84 3.06
C HIS A 138 -27.03 -12.29 1.78
N PHE A 139 -26.25 -12.78 0.83
CA PHE A 139 -26.75 -13.35 -0.42
C PHE A 139 -25.79 -14.41 -0.95
N LEU A 140 -26.28 -15.22 -1.88
CA LEU A 140 -25.48 -16.20 -2.58
C LEU A 140 -25.03 -15.61 -3.93
N SER A 141 -23.72 -15.60 -4.20
CA SER A 141 -23.19 -15.15 -5.49
C SER A 141 -23.33 -16.24 -6.56
N ASN A 142 -23.12 -15.88 -7.83
CA ASN A 142 -23.29 -16.79 -8.98
C ASN A 142 -22.39 -18.03 -8.94
N ASP A 143 -21.29 -17.95 -8.21
CA ASP A 143 -20.34 -19.04 -7.92
C ASP A 143 -20.74 -19.86 -6.68
N TRP A 144 -21.98 -19.74 -6.20
CA TRP A 144 -22.52 -20.45 -5.03
C TRP A 144 -21.76 -20.17 -3.72
N ASN A 145 -21.11 -19.00 -3.62
CA ASN A 145 -20.47 -18.55 -2.39
C ASN A 145 -21.37 -17.60 -1.61
N MET A 146 -21.49 -17.82 -0.29
CA MET A 146 -22.18 -16.86 0.57
C MET A 146 -21.35 -15.59 0.69
N LYS A 147 -21.95 -14.44 0.40
CA LYS A 147 -21.38 -13.10 0.61
C LYS A 147 -22.13 -12.42 1.73
N SER A 148 -21.37 -11.74 2.59
CA SER A 148 -21.91 -10.97 3.71
C SER A 148 -21.27 -9.59 3.73
N PHE A 149 -22.09 -8.54 3.85
CA PHE A 149 -21.61 -7.17 4.01
C PHE A 149 -22.28 -6.51 5.21
N ASN A 150 -21.48 -5.85 6.05
CA ASN A 150 -22.03 -4.87 6.98
C ASN A 150 -22.39 -3.61 6.17
N LEU A 151 -23.66 -3.23 6.20
CA LEU A 151 -24.19 -2.08 5.47
C LEU A 151 -24.20 -0.83 6.33
N SER A 152 -24.41 -0.99 7.63
CA SER A 152 -24.41 0.12 8.58
C SER A 152 -24.08 -0.38 9.98
N THR A 153 -23.44 0.49 10.75
CA THR A 153 -23.33 0.41 12.21
C THR A 153 -23.64 1.81 12.73
N MET A 154 -24.80 1.97 13.36
CA MET A 154 -25.27 3.28 13.83
C MET A 154 -25.43 3.30 15.34
N SER A 155 -25.05 4.43 15.94
CA SER A 155 -25.29 4.68 17.36
C SER A 155 -26.79 4.83 17.60
N LEU A 156 -27.24 4.30 18.73
CA LEU A 156 -28.61 4.41 19.19
C LEU A 156 -28.64 5.34 20.41
N GLU A 157 -29.31 6.48 20.28
CA GLU A 157 -29.40 7.48 21.35
C GLU A 157 -30.49 7.14 22.38
N GLU A 158 -31.46 6.31 22.00
CA GLU A 158 -32.58 5.91 22.86
C GLU A 158 -32.30 4.60 23.60
N ARG A 159 -32.97 4.40 24.74
CA ARG A 159 -32.89 3.12 25.46
C ARG A 159 -33.64 2.06 24.68
N HIS A 160 -32.96 0.95 24.40
CA HIS A 160 -33.52 -0.21 23.68
C HIS A 160 -33.78 -1.42 24.59
N THR A 161 -34.00 -1.15 25.89
CA THR A 161 -34.52 -2.07 26.93
C THR A 161 -35.32 -1.29 27.96
#